data_AF-A0A3M1CT79-F1
#
_entry.id   AF-A0A3M1CT79-F1
#
_cell.length_a   1.000
_cell.length_b   1.000
_cell.length_c   1.000
_cell.angle_alpha   90.00
_cell.angle_beta   90.00
_cell.angle_gamma   90.00
#
_symmetry.space_group_name_H-M   'P 1'
#
loop_
_entity.id
_entity.type
_entity.pdbx_description
1 polymer ?
#
loop_
_entity_poly.entity_id
_entity_poly.type
_entity_poly.pdbx_seq_one_letter_code
_entity_poly.pdbx_strand_id
1 'polypeptide(L)'
;MSRGAAPGWAFDGVLVLGKELRRDPVRAWRELRARCAAASAALRAGSRGVACLEAPFRGQERSGSDLVAGFLAELGVEPSRIHLRSITHSTRAEAVDGAALADRLGWRRLLVLTHAYHVDRARRYFEEERGAPGVAVHDPGALLRLADARERAWILAGAVTGATRRAEQPTERLFGLLGTALRPLPRPVRHGLERRAGRWLRAVGEPGSAGRRRRAGHRAATHEDIAAPGRTDAGDPRRP
;
A
#
# COMPACT_ATOMS: atom_id res chain seq x y z
N MET A 1 18.89 13.10 21.41
CA MET A 1 19.74 11.89 21.33
C MET A 1 19.37 11.09 20.09
N SER A 2 20.15 11.15 19.01
CA SER A 2 19.91 10.32 17.82
C SER A 2 20.36 8.90 18.10
N ARG A 3 19.44 7.94 18.16
CA ARG A 3 19.80 6.52 18.12
C ARG A 3 20.47 6.27 16.77
N GLY A 4 21.75 5.87 16.77
CA GLY A 4 22.45 5.49 15.55
C GLY A 4 21.64 4.47 14.77
N ALA A 5 21.60 4.59 13.44
CA ALA A 5 20.86 3.68 12.59
C ALA A 5 21.28 2.23 12.88
N ALA A 6 20.32 1.31 12.95
CA ALA A 6 20.62 -0.10 13.15
C ALA A 6 21.58 -0.56 12.04
N PRO A 7 22.72 -1.21 12.35
CA PRO A 7 23.68 -1.62 11.34
C PRO A 7 22.99 -2.47 10.26
N GLY A 8 23.07 -2.01 9.01
CA GLY A 8 22.42 -2.62 7.84
C GLY A 8 21.06 -2.03 7.43
N TRP A 9 20.45 -1.14 8.22
CA TRP A 9 19.27 -0.37 7.81
C TRP A 9 19.69 0.92 7.11
N ALA A 10 19.45 1.00 5.80
CA ALA A 10 19.96 2.10 4.97
C ALA A 10 18.98 2.42 3.84
N PHE A 11 17.72 2.69 4.16
CA PHE A 11 16.77 3.25 3.20
C PHE A 11 16.62 4.74 3.46
N ASP A 12 16.67 5.55 2.41
CA ASP A 12 16.47 6.99 2.48
C ASP A 12 14.98 7.34 2.61
N GLY A 13 14.09 6.53 2.02
CA GLY A 13 12.66 6.74 2.09
C GLY A 13 11.86 5.46 1.92
N VAL A 14 10.58 5.58 2.23
CA VAL A 14 9.61 4.48 2.17
C VAL A 14 8.48 4.85 1.22
N LEU A 15 8.05 3.92 0.38
CA LEU A 15 6.85 4.05 -0.43
C LEU A 15 5.84 2.98 -0.02
N VAL A 16 4.69 3.42 0.47
CA VAL A 16 3.55 2.54 0.79
C VAL A 16 2.69 2.42 -0.45
N LEU A 17 2.64 1.23 -1.05
CA LEU A 17 1.72 0.95 -2.15
C LEU A 17 0.29 0.84 -1.63
N GLY A 18 -0.64 1.31 -2.46
CA GLY A 18 -2.05 1.36 -2.18
C GLY A 18 -2.79 0.02 -2.15
N LYS A 19 -4.08 0.05 -1.80
CA LYS A 19 -4.97 -1.12 -1.84
C LYS A 19 -6.39 -0.72 -2.25
N GLU A 20 -6.94 -1.48 -3.19
CA GLU A 20 -8.36 -1.38 -3.53
C GLU A 20 -9.26 -1.79 -2.35
N LEU A 21 -9.92 -0.80 -1.75
CA LEU A 21 -10.84 -0.95 -0.60
C LEU A 21 -12.24 -1.48 -0.97
N ARG A 22 -12.63 -1.49 -2.25
CA ARG A 22 -14.05 -1.73 -2.62
C ARG A 22 -14.53 -3.18 -2.38
N ARG A 23 -13.67 -4.16 -2.66
CA ARG A 23 -14.06 -5.57 -2.68
C ARG A 23 -14.20 -6.16 -1.28
N ASP A 24 -13.31 -5.74 -0.38
CA ASP A 24 -13.26 -6.18 1.01
C ASP A 24 -12.62 -5.05 1.83
N PRO A 25 -13.43 -4.04 2.24
CA PRO A 25 -12.92 -2.84 2.89
C PRO A 25 -12.24 -3.13 4.22
N VAL A 26 -12.78 -4.08 5.00
CA VAL A 26 -12.22 -4.46 6.31
C VAL A 26 -10.84 -5.07 6.15
N ARG A 27 -10.68 -6.02 5.23
CA ARG A 27 -9.36 -6.60 4.93
C ARG A 27 -8.41 -5.56 4.38
N ALA A 28 -8.84 -4.77 3.40
CA ALA A 28 -8.01 -3.77 2.75
C ALA A 28 -7.50 -2.71 3.76
N TRP A 29 -8.36 -2.30 4.70
CA TRP A 29 -7.99 -1.42 5.80
C TRP A 29 -6.92 -2.04 6.70
N ARG A 30 -7.09 -3.30 7.13
CA ARG A 30 -6.09 -4.01 7.95
C ARG A 30 -4.75 -4.15 7.23
N GLU A 31 -4.78 -4.53 5.95
CA GLU A 31 -3.58 -4.67 5.13
C GLU A 31 -2.84 -3.33 4.95
N LEU A 32 -3.57 -2.23 4.71
CA LEU A 32 -2.98 -0.91 4.54
C LEU A 32 -2.42 -0.37 5.85
N ARG A 33 -3.12 -0.60 6.96
CA ARG A 33 -2.66 -0.26 8.31
C ARG A 33 -1.38 -0.99 8.69
N ALA A 34 -1.24 -2.27 8.34
CA ALA A 34 0.00 -3.02 8.52
C ALA A 34 1.18 -2.41 7.73
N ARG A 35 0.95 -1.94 6.50
CA ARG A 35 1.99 -1.25 5.72
C ARG A 35 2.40 0.07 6.36
N CYS A 36 1.45 0.83 6.90
CA CYS A 36 1.74 2.07 7.62
C CYS A 36 2.56 1.82 8.90
N ALA A 37 2.24 0.76 9.64
CA ALA A 37 3.03 0.35 10.80
C ALA A 37 4.47 -0.04 10.42
N ALA A 38 4.65 -0.80 9.34
CA ALA A 38 5.98 -1.11 8.83
C ALA A 38 6.74 0.14 8.33
N ALA A 39 6.03 1.11 7.74
CA ALA A 39 6.62 2.39 7.33
C ALA A 39 7.06 3.22 8.54
N SER A 40 6.24 3.27 9.60
CA SER A 40 6.59 3.92 10.86
C SER A 40 7.85 3.29 11.49
N ALA A 41 7.92 1.95 11.54
CA ALA A 41 9.10 1.24 12.03
C ALA A 41 10.35 1.59 11.20
N ALA A 42 10.20 1.69 9.88
CA ALA A 42 11.26 2.10 8.96
C ALA A 42 11.72 3.56 9.17
N LEU A 43 10.80 4.48 9.47
CA LEU A 43 11.10 5.88 9.79
C LEU A 43 11.86 5.99 11.13
N ARG A 44 11.48 5.19 12.12
CA ARG A 44 12.16 5.12 13.42
C ARG A 44 13.55 4.48 13.32
N ALA A 45 13.74 3.60 12.35
CA ALA A 45 15.04 3.00 12.03
C ALA A 45 15.97 3.90 11.21
N GLY A 46 15.50 5.07 10.74
CA GLY A 46 16.34 6.09 10.11
C GLY A 46 15.94 6.53 8.69
N SER A 47 14.86 5.99 8.12
CA SER A 47 14.36 6.46 6.81
C SER A 47 13.89 7.92 6.94
N ARG A 48 14.10 8.78 5.94
CA ARG A 48 13.86 10.23 6.05
C ARG A 48 12.37 10.58 5.94
N GLY A 49 11.65 9.92 5.04
CA GLY A 49 10.23 10.16 4.82
C GLY A 49 9.49 8.96 4.25
N VAL A 50 8.18 9.07 4.18
CA VAL A 50 7.26 8.08 3.62
C VAL A 50 6.38 8.72 2.57
N ALA A 51 6.11 8.01 1.48
CA ALA A 51 5.23 8.45 0.41
C ALA A 51 4.09 7.46 0.17
N CYS A 52 2.96 7.96 -0.32
CA CYS A 52 1.87 7.17 -0.89
C CYS A 52 1.22 7.96 -2.04
N LEU A 53 0.93 7.29 -3.15
CA LEU A 53 0.54 7.92 -4.41
C LEU A 53 -0.85 7.46 -4.92
N GLU A 54 -1.57 6.68 -4.12
CA GLU A 54 -2.82 6.05 -4.51
C GLU A 54 -3.95 7.08 -4.63
N ALA A 55 -4.57 7.14 -5.80
CA ALA A 55 -5.80 7.88 -6.07
C ALA A 55 -7.03 7.04 -5.71
N PRO A 56 -8.19 7.67 -5.41
CA PRO A 56 -9.41 6.93 -5.14
C PRO A 56 -9.82 6.12 -6.37
N PHE A 57 -10.22 4.86 -6.18
CA PHE A 57 -10.84 4.07 -7.25
C PHE A 57 -12.29 4.50 -7.48
N ARG A 58 -12.83 4.15 -8.64
CA ARG A 58 -14.23 4.43 -8.99
C ARG A 58 -15.19 3.90 -7.92
N GLY A 59 -15.94 4.80 -7.29
CA GLY A 59 -16.89 4.47 -6.24
C GLY A 59 -16.30 4.43 -4.83
N GLN A 60 -15.09 4.96 -4.62
CA GLN A 60 -14.53 5.24 -3.31
C GLN A 60 -14.59 6.74 -3.02
N GLU A 61 -14.97 7.09 -1.79
CA GLU A 61 -14.97 8.48 -1.33
C GLU A 61 -13.58 8.96 -0.92
N ARG A 62 -12.74 8.05 -0.40
CA ARG A 62 -11.40 8.36 0.10
C ARG A 62 -10.32 7.65 -0.71
N SER A 63 -9.21 8.33 -0.92
CA SER A 63 -8.02 7.72 -1.50
C SER A 63 -7.31 6.87 -0.46
N GLY A 64 -6.52 5.89 -0.90
CA GLY A 64 -5.65 5.17 0.03
C GLY A 64 -4.59 6.08 0.63
N SER A 65 -4.12 7.10 -0.10
CA SER A 65 -3.22 8.13 0.44
C SER A 65 -3.83 8.86 1.64
N ASP A 66 -5.14 9.17 1.63
CA ASP A 66 -5.82 9.82 2.76
C ASP A 66 -5.89 8.91 3.99
N LEU A 67 -6.07 7.60 3.78
CA LEU A 67 -6.06 6.61 4.87
C LEU A 67 -4.64 6.44 5.44
N VAL A 68 -3.63 6.38 4.56
CA VAL A 68 -2.21 6.31 4.96
C VAL A 68 -1.84 7.51 5.83
N ALA A 69 -2.26 8.73 5.45
CA ALA A 69 -2.08 9.93 6.26
C ALA A 69 -2.59 9.75 7.69
N GLY A 70 -3.84 9.29 7.82
CA GLY A 70 -4.49 9.08 9.11
C GLY A 70 -3.78 8.02 9.95
N PHE A 71 -3.42 6.88 9.37
CA PHE A 71 -2.73 5.81 10.09
C PHE A 71 -1.33 6.22 10.56
N LEU A 72 -0.57 6.94 9.73
CA LEU A 72 0.75 7.42 10.09
C LEU A 72 0.68 8.49 11.19
N ALA A 73 -0.30 9.40 11.11
CA ALA A 73 -0.55 10.36 12.18
C ALA A 73 -0.94 9.66 13.49
N GLU A 74 -1.78 8.61 13.43
CA GLU A 74 -2.17 7.80 14.60
C GLU A 74 -0.96 7.12 15.27
N LEU A 75 0.09 6.81 14.49
CA LEU A 75 1.38 6.26 14.96
C LEU A 75 2.38 7.35 15.39
N GLY A 76 2.01 8.63 15.34
CA GLY A 76 2.87 9.74 15.74
C GLY A 76 3.93 10.13 14.70
N VAL A 77 3.75 9.74 13.44
CA VAL A 77 4.63 10.19 12.36
C VAL A 77 4.40 11.67 12.09
N GLU A 78 5.48 12.43 12.12
CA GLU A 78 5.48 13.88 11.94
C GLU A 78 5.06 14.27 10.51
N PRO A 79 4.11 15.22 10.32
CA PRO A 79 3.53 15.50 9.01
C PRO A 79 4.54 15.89 7.92
N SER A 80 5.64 16.59 8.24
CA SER A 80 6.63 16.99 7.23
C SER A 80 7.36 15.80 6.58
N ARG A 81 7.29 14.62 7.20
CA ARG A 81 7.88 13.37 6.69
C ARG A 81 6.92 12.57 5.81
N ILE A 82 5.69 13.04 5.61
CA ILE A 82 4.64 12.33 4.86
C ILE A 82 4.41 13.04 3.52
N HIS A 83 4.72 12.35 2.42
CA HIS A 83 4.59 12.85 1.05
C HIS A 83 3.45 12.16 0.31
N LEU A 84 2.28 12.78 0.29
CA LEU A 84 1.08 12.19 -0.32
C LEU A 84 0.80 12.79 -1.70
N ARG A 85 0.40 11.93 -2.63
CA ARG A 85 -0.24 12.33 -3.89
C ARG A 85 -1.41 11.40 -4.16
N SER A 86 -2.41 11.88 -4.89
CA SER A 86 -3.59 11.13 -5.26
C SER A 86 -3.64 11.05 -6.79
N ILE A 87 -2.72 10.28 -7.39
CA ILE A 87 -2.48 10.32 -8.84
C ILE A 87 -2.43 8.95 -9.53
N THR A 88 -2.38 7.85 -8.79
CA THR A 88 -2.19 6.51 -9.38
C THR A 88 -3.35 5.55 -9.10
N HIS A 89 -3.67 4.69 -10.07
CA HIS A 89 -4.72 3.66 -9.96
C HIS A 89 -4.20 2.25 -10.25
N SER A 90 -2.87 2.06 -10.20
CA SER A 90 -2.26 0.76 -10.45
C SER A 90 -0.85 0.70 -9.87
N THR A 91 -0.44 -0.49 -9.43
CA THR A 91 0.92 -0.75 -8.92
C THR A 91 2.02 -0.33 -9.91
N ARG A 92 1.79 -0.46 -11.23
CA ARG A 92 2.77 -0.01 -12.23
C ARG A 92 2.88 1.52 -12.27
N ALA A 93 1.75 2.23 -12.22
CA ALA A 93 1.77 3.69 -12.14
C ALA A 93 2.45 4.16 -10.84
N GLU A 94 2.15 3.50 -9.72
CA GLU A 94 2.87 3.76 -8.45
C GLU A 94 4.38 3.50 -8.57
N ALA A 95 4.81 2.50 -9.35
CA ALA A 95 6.23 2.26 -9.58
C ALA A 95 6.90 3.39 -10.35
N VAL A 96 6.29 3.85 -11.44
CA VAL A 96 6.81 4.95 -12.27
C VAL A 96 6.83 6.26 -11.48
N ASP A 97 5.68 6.66 -10.91
CA ASP A 97 5.54 7.93 -10.20
C ASP A 97 6.29 7.93 -8.86
N GLY A 98 6.36 6.77 -8.21
CA GLY A 98 7.11 6.55 -6.97
C GLY A 98 8.61 6.64 -7.18
N ALA A 99 9.12 6.06 -8.27
CA ALA A 99 10.52 6.20 -8.67
C ALA A 99 10.87 7.68 -8.93
N ALA A 100 10.07 8.36 -9.75
CA ALA A 100 10.28 9.77 -10.06
C ALA A 100 10.17 10.67 -8.82
N LEU A 101 9.30 10.33 -7.86
CA LEU A 101 9.24 11.05 -6.59
C LEU A 101 10.49 10.81 -5.75
N ALA A 102 10.97 9.56 -5.66
CA ALA A 102 12.20 9.23 -4.95
C ALA A 102 13.41 10.00 -5.53
N ASP A 103 13.52 10.12 -6.85
CA ASP A 103 14.55 10.94 -7.52
C ASP A 103 14.48 12.41 -7.09
N ARG A 104 13.29 13.02 -7.14
CA ARG A 104 13.07 14.42 -6.74
C ARG A 104 13.38 14.69 -5.27
N LEU A 105 13.14 13.70 -4.40
CA LEU A 105 13.43 13.78 -2.96
C LEU A 105 14.88 13.39 -2.63
N GLY A 106 15.70 13.02 -3.63
CA GLY A 106 17.08 12.59 -3.44
C GLY A 106 17.21 11.26 -2.70
N TRP A 107 16.18 10.41 -2.73
CA TRP A 107 16.19 9.08 -2.12
C TRP A 107 16.92 8.10 -3.04
N ARG A 108 18.13 7.69 -2.65
CA ARG A 108 18.96 6.73 -3.40
C ARG A 108 18.54 5.30 -3.11
N ARG A 109 18.14 5.01 -1.87
CA ARG A 109 17.67 3.69 -1.43
C ARG A 109 16.21 3.77 -1.01
N LEU A 110 15.34 3.15 -1.79
CA LEU A 110 13.89 3.14 -1.56
C LEU A 110 13.43 1.81 -0.98
N LEU A 111 12.71 1.85 0.14
CA LEU A 111 11.93 0.72 0.63
C LEU A 111 10.51 0.82 0.08
N VAL A 112 10.04 -0.20 -0.63
CA VAL A 112 8.66 -0.29 -1.09
C VAL A 112 7.92 -1.32 -0.24
N LEU A 113 6.82 -0.89 0.37
CA LEU A 113 5.95 -1.72 1.19
C LEU A 113 4.69 -2.05 0.43
N THR A 114 4.46 -3.33 0.20
CA THR A 114 3.25 -3.85 -0.42
C THR A 114 2.75 -5.07 0.33
N HIS A 115 1.66 -5.68 -0.09
CA HIS A 115 1.20 -6.92 0.54
C HIS A 115 2.02 -8.13 0.06
N ALA A 116 2.13 -9.20 0.86
CA ALA A 116 3.04 -10.32 0.56
C ALA A 116 2.80 -10.99 -0.80
N TYR A 117 1.54 -11.12 -1.23
CA TYR A 117 1.23 -11.69 -2.56
C TYR A 117 1.50 -10.73 -3.73
N HIS A 118 1.77 -9.44 -3.48
CA HIS A 118 2.12 -8.45 -4.51
C HIS A 118 3.63 -8.19 -4.61
N VAL A 119 4.44 -8.74 -3.71
CA VAL A 119 5.88 -8.42 -3.60
C VAL A 119 6.60 -8.66 -4.93
N ASP A 120 6.44 -9.83 -5.55
CA ASP A 120 7.18 -10.15 -6.78
C ASP A 120 6.76 -9.25 -7.95
N ARG A 121 5.46 -8.95 -8.07
CA ARG A 121 4.95 -8.06 -9.11
C ARG A 121 5.45 -6.63 -8.92
N ALA A 122 5.39 -6.11 -7.69
CA ALA A 122 5.91 -4.78 -7.38
C ALA A 122 7.42 -4.72 -7.60
N ARG A 123 8.18 -5.72 -7.14
CA ARG A 123 9.62 -5.83 -7.35
C ARG A 123 9.98 -5.71 -8.84
N ARG A 124 9.32 -6.51 -9.69
CA ARG A 124 9.52 -6.44 -11.15
C ARG A 124 9.31 -5.02 -11.69
N TYR A 125 8.22 -4.34 -11.31
CA TYR A 125 7.97 -2.99 -11.80
C TYR A 125 9.02 -1.99 -11.32
N PHE A 126 9.41 -2.03 -10.04
CA PHE A 126 10.44 -1.10 -9.54
C PHE A 126 11.84 -1.39 -10.09
N GLU A 127 12.20 -2.65 -10.31
CA GLU A 127 13.45 -3.04 -10.97
C GLU A 127 13.50 -2.53 -12.41
N GLU A 128 12.37 -2.56 -13.13
CA GLU A 128 12.29 -1.97 -14.46
C GLU A 128 12.49 -0.45 -14.45
N GLU A 129 11.95 0.26 -13.46
CA GLU A 129 11.98 1.73 -13.43
C GLU A 129 13.27 2.32 -12.83
N ARG A 130 13.86 1.72 -11.78
CA ARG A 130 15.09 2.24 -11.14
C ARG A 130 16.31 1.32 -11.21
N GLY A 131 16.15 0.09 -11.69
CA GLY A 131 17.20 -0.93 -11.60
C GLY A 131 17.45 -1.42 -10.18
N ALA A 132 18.11 -2.58 -10.05
CA ALA A 132 18.76 -2.99 -8.81
C ALA A 132 20.13 -2.27 -8.69
N PRO A 133 20.62 -1.87 -7.49
CA PRO A 133 20.22 -2.25 -6.12
C PRO A 133 19.46 -1.16 -5.32
N GLY A 134 18.98 -0.09 -5.96
CA GLY A 134 18.41 1.09 -5.28
C GLY A 134 17.02 0.89 -4.67
N VAL A 135 16.38 -0.25 -4.87
CA VAL A 135 15.03 -0.53 -4.38
C VAL A 135 14.95 -1.89 -3.69
N ALA A 136 14.34 -1.93 -2.52
CA ALA A 136 13.93 -3.18 -1.87
C ALA A 136 12.42 -3.21 -1.72
N VAL A 137 11.79 -4.30 -2.15
CA VAL A 137 10.33 -4.50 -2.04
C VAL A 137 10.05 -5.59 -1.02
N HIS A 138 9.27 -5.25 -0.01
CA HIS A 138 8.94 -6.12 1.11
C HIS A 138 7.47 -6.06 1.48
N ASP A 139 7.00 -7.13 2.13
CA ASP A 139 5.77 -7.10 2.90
C ASP A 139 6.01 -6.57 4.33
N PRO A 140 4.96 -6.14 5.05
CA PRO A 140 5.12 -5.57 6.38
C PRO A 140 5.81 -6.50 7.39
N GLY A 141 5.68 -7.83 7.23
CA GLY A 141 6.26 -8.83 8.12
C GLY A 141 7.79 -8.75 8.19
N ALA A 142 8.46 -8.31 7.11
CA ALA A 142 9.92 -8.15 7.08
C ALA A 142 10.44 -7.09 8.09
N LEU A 143 9.56 -6.22 8.60
CA LEU A 143 9.91 -5.14 9.53
C LEU A 143 9.52 -5.43 10.97
N LEU A 144 8.98 -6.61 11.27
CA LEU A 144 8.59 -7.01 12.64
C LEU A 144 9.72 -6.83 13.66
N ARG A 145 10.96 -7.13 13.29
CA ARG A 145 12.13 -6.99 14.18
C ARG A 145 12.40 -5.54 14.59
N LEU A 146 12.03 -4.57 13.76
CA LEU A 146 12.22 -3.14 14.02
C LEU A 146 11.02 -2.53 14.74
N ALA A 147 9.83 -3.09 14.53
CA ALA A 147 8.56 -2.58 15.02
C ALA A 147 8.44 -2.62 16.56
N ASP A 148 7.82 -1.60 17.14
CA ASP A 148 7.43 -1.56 18.55
C ASP A 148 6.16 -2.41 18.80
N ALA A 149 5.65 -2.40 20.03
CA ALA A 149 4.48 -3.21 20.38
C ALA A 149 3.23 -2.88 19.55
N ARG A 150 2.97 -1.59 19.30
CA ARG A 150 1.78 -1.13 18.57
C ARG A 150 1.91 -1.42 17.08
N GLU A 151 3.06 -1.10 16.51
CA GLU A 151 3.36 -1.39 15.11
C GLU A 151 3.32 -2.91 14.84
N ARG A 152 3.87 -3.73 15.74
CA ARG A 152 3.81 -5.20 15.63
C ARG A 152 2.38 -5.71 15.63
N ALA A 153 1.53 -5.20 16.52
CA ALA A 153 0.12 -5.59 16.57
C ALA A 153 -0.58 -5.32 15.23
N TRP A 154 -0.32 -4.17 14.61
CA TRP A 154 -0.90 -3.82 13.31
C TRP A 154 -0.34 -4.67 12.18
N ILE A 155 0.97 -4.92 12.15
CA ILE A 155 1.62 -5.77 11.15
C ILE A 155 1.03 -7.19 11.21
N LEU A 156 0.91 -7.77 12.41
CA LEU A 156 0.34 -9.11 12.60
C LEU A 156 -1.15 -9.15 12.25
N ALA A 157 -1.91 -8.11 12.58
CA ALA A 157 -3.31 -8.01 12.21
C ALA A 157 -3.51 -7.92 10.68
N GLY A 158 -2.55 -7.41 9.92
CA GLY A 158 -2.58 -7.42 8.45
C GLY A 158 -1.93 -8.64 7.80
N ALA A 159 -1.52 -9.66 8.56
CA ALA A 159 -0.83 -10.81 8.01
C ALA A 159 -1.71 -11.65 7.07
N VAL A 160 -1.08 -12.23 6.05
CA VAL A 160 -1.77 -13.02 5.03
C VAL A 160 -2.23 -14.36 5.61
N THR A 161 -3.53 -14.62 5.57
CA THR A 161 -4.06 -15.95 5.91
C THR A 161 -3.88 -16.92 4.74
N GLY A 162 -3.86 -18.22 5.01
CA GLY A 162 -3.78 -19.25 3.95
C GLY A 162 -4.94 -19.17 2.95
N ALA A 163 -6.14 -18.81 3.41
CA ALA A 163 -7.31 -18.61 2.55
C ALA A 163 -7.13 -17.41 1.61
N THR A 164 -6.70 -16.26 2.13
CA THR A 164 -6.41 -15.06 1.31
C THR A 164 -5.32 -15.36 0.28
N ARG A 165 -4.25 -16.06 0.69
CA ARG A 165 -3.19 -16.45 -0.24
C ARG A 165 -3.72 -17.31 -1.39
N ARG A 166 -4.54 -18.32 -1.10
CA ARG A 166 -5.15 -19.19 -2.14
C ARG A 166 -6.06 -18.42 -3.10
N ALA A 167 -6.80 -17.43 -2.60
CA ALA A 167 -7.69 -16.61 -3.43
C ALA A 167 -6.93 -15.67 -4.38
N GLU A 168 -5.83 -15.06 -3.90
CA GLU A 168 -5.11 -14.04 -4.67
C GLU A 168 -4.00 -14.62 -5.56
N GLN A 169 -3.41 -15.76 -5.19
CA GLN A 169 -2.26 -16.36 -5.87
C GLN A 169 -2.49 -16.70 -7.35
N PRO A 170 -3.65 -17.20 -7.80
CA PRO A 170 -3.89 -17.46 -9.24
C PRO A 170 -3.74 -16.21 -10.10
N THR A 171 -4.31 -15.08 -9.63
CA THR A 171 -4.21 -13.78 -10.31
C THR A 171 -2.76 -13.32 -10.39
N GLU A 172 -2.00 -13.44 -9.30
CA GLU A 172 -0.59 -13.06 -9.27
C GLU A 172 0.30 -13.95 -10.14
N ARG A 173 0.03 -15.27 -10.17
CA ARG A 173 0.70 -16.19 -11.09
C ARG A 173 0.44 -15.82 -12.55
N LEU A 174 -0.81 -15.49 -12.90
CA LEU A 174 -1.16 -15.04 -14.24
C LEU A 174 -0.41 -13.75 -14.62
N PHE A 175 -0.33 -12.75 -13.73
CA PHE A 175 0.46 -11.55 -13.96
C PHE A 175 1.98 -11.81 -14.05
N GLY A 176 2.47 -12.81 -13.31
CA GLY A 176 3.84 -13.32 -13.42
C GLY A 176 4.11 -13.84 -14.82
N LEU A 177 3.31 -14.82 -15.26
CA LEU A 177 3.41 -15.44 -16.60
C LEU A 177 3.28 -14.41 -17.72
N LEU A 178 2.28 -13.53 -17.65
CA LEU A 178 2.10 -12.47 -18.64
C LEU A 178 3.31 -11.53 -18.70
N GLY A 179 3.87 -11.13 -17.55
CA GLY A 179 5.04 -10.26 -17.56
C GLY A 179 6.27 -10.93 -18.17
N THR A 180 6.46 -12.24 -17.95
CA THR A 180 7.53 -13.01 -18.59
C THR A 180 7.31 -13.15 -20.09
N ALA A 181 6.11 -13.56 -20.52
CA ALA A 181 5.77 -13.76 -21.92
C ALA A 181 5.84 -12.46 -22.74
N LEU A 182 5.50 -11.32 -22.13
CA LEU A 182 5.54 -10.02 -22.79
C LEU A 182 6.91 -9.33 -22.71
N ARG A 183 7.91 -9.92 -22.03
CA ARG A 183 9.25 -9.32 -21.85
C ARG A 183 9.97 -8.98 -23.17
N PRO A 184 9.87 -9.77 -24.26
CA PRO A 184 10.52 -9.44 -25.53
C PRO A 184 9.91 -8.23 -26.24
N LEU A 185 8.70 -7.81 -25.89
CA LEU A 185 8.02 -6.71 -26.55
C LEU A 185 8.59 -5.35 -26.13
N PRO A 186 8.54 -4.33 -27.01
CA PRO A 186 8.89 -2.96 -26.63
C PRO A 186 8.09 -2.51 -25.40
N ARG A 187 8.75 -1.80 -24.47
CA ARG A 187 8.16 -1.37 -23.19
C ARG A 187 6.77 -0.73 -23.35
N PRO A 188 6.53 0.21 -24.29
CA PRO A 188 5.21 0.83 -24.45
C PRO A 188 4.10 -0.18 -24.79
N VAL A 189 4.40 -1.17 -25.65
CA VAL A 189 3.46 -2.20 -26.09
C VAL A 189 3.11 -3.12 -24.92
N ARG A 190 4.13 -3.63 -24.24
CA ARG A 190 3.98 -4.46 -23.03
C ARG A 190 3.12 -3.76 -21.97
N HIS A 191 3.41 -2.49 -21.68
CA HIS A 191 2.64 -1.71 -20.70
C HIS A 191 1.19 -1.50 -21.13
N GLY A 192 0.95 -1.32 -22.43
CA GLY A 192 -0.40 -1.26 -23.00
C GLY A 192 -1.19 -2.55 -22.74
N LEU A 193 -0.56 -3.71 -22.98
CA LEU A 193 -1.16 -5.03 -22.78
C LEU A 193 -1.41 -5.34 -21.31
N GLU A 194 -0.45 -5.10 -20.42
CA GLU A 194 -0.62 -5.29 -18.97
C GLU A 194 -1.78 -4.44 -18.42
N ARG A 195 -1.89 -3.17 -18.84
CA ARG A 195 -3.01 -2.30 -18.43
C ARG A 195 -4.36 -2.81 -18.93
N ARG A 196 -4.43 -3.31 -20.16
CA ARG A 196 -5.66 -3.91 -20.72
C ARG A 196 -6.05 -5.17 -19.96
N ALA A 197 -5.10 -6.08 -19.70
CA ALA A 197 -5.33 -7.30 -18.92
C ALA A 197 -5.80 -6.98 -17.50
N GLY A 198 -5.17 -6.01 -16.82
CA GLY A 198 -5.58 -5.58 -15.49
C GLY A 198 -6.98 -4.97 -15.45
N ARG A 199 -7.38 -4.20 -16.47
CA ARG A 199 -8.77 -3.71 -16.59
C ARG A 199 -9.76 -4.85 -16.82
N TRP A 200 -9.43 -5.80 -17.67
CA TRP A 200 -10.28 -6.95 -17.97
C TRP A 200 -10.48 -7.84 -16.72
N LEU A 201 -9.41 -8.19 -16.00
CA LEU A 201 -9.50 -8.98 -14.76
C LEU A 201 -10.34 -8.28 -13.68
N ARG A 202 -10.25 -6.95 -13.58
CA ARG A 202 -11.11 -6.18 -12.66
C ARG A 202 -12.58 -6.26 -13.05
N ALA A 203 -12.90 -6.18 -14.34
CA ALA A 203 -14.26 -6.24 -14.84
C ALA A 203 -14.91 -7.62 -14.64
N VAL A 204 -14.16 -8.70 -14.83
CA VAL A 204 -14.64 -10.08 -14.64
C VAL A 204 -14.88 -10.40 -13.16
N GLY A 205 -14.05 -9.85 -12.26
CA GLY A 205 -14.17 -10.07 -10.83
C GLY A 205 -15.17 -9.18 -10.09
N GLU A 206 -15.96 -8.33 -10.78
CA GLU A 206 -17.03 -7.54 -10.15
C GLU A 206 -18.37 -8.30 -10.25
N PRO A 207 -18.82 -8.99 -9.18
CA PRO A 207 -20.14 -9.63 -9.17
C PRO A 207 -21.23 -8.57 -9.33
N GLY A 208 -21.90 -8.57 -10.49
CA GLY A 208 -23.01 -7.68 -10.81
C GLY A 208 -22.75 -6.61 -11.88
N SER A 209 -21.58 -6.57 -12.53
CA SER A 209 -21.30 -5.64 -13.64
C SER A 209 -22.17 -5.90 -14.88
N ALA A 210 -22.68 -7.13 -15.06
CA ALA A 210 -23.66 -7.46 -16.11
C ALA A 210 -25.10 -7.01 -15.76
N GLY A 211 -25.45 -6.83 -14.48
CA GLY A 211 -26.82 -6.54 -14.03
C GLY A 211 -27.12 -5.07 -13.67
N ARG A 212 -26.10 -4.26 -13.35
CA ARG A 212 -26.29 -2.90 -12.81
C ARG A 212 -26.54 -1.78 -13.82
N ARG A 213 -26.50 -2.04 -15.14
CA ARG A 213 -26.95 -1.02 -16.12
C ARG A 213 -28.45 -0.72 -16.07
N ARG A 214 -29.25 -1.47 -15.29
CA ARG A 214 -30.72 -1.30 -15.21
C ARG A 214 -31.26 -0.68 -13.91
N ARG A 215 -30.44 -0.40 -12.90
CA ARG A 215 -30.93 0.09 -11.59
C ARG A 215 -29.95 1.07 -10.94
N ALA A 216 -29.80 2.26 -11.49
CA ALA A 216 -29.19 3.39 -10.77
C ALA A 216 -30.34 4.29 -10.28
N GLY A 217 -30.82 4.01 -9.08
CA GLY A 217 -31.91 4.76 -8.47
C GLY A 217 -32.33 4.20 -7.13
N HIS A 218 -31.42 4.02 -6.16
CA HIS A 218 -31.77 4.09 -4.74
C HIS A 218 -30.55 3.97 -3.81
N ARG A 219 -30.43 5.01 -2.96
CA ARG A 219 -29.85 5.09 -1.60
C ARG A 219 -28.37 4.73 -1.37
N ALA A 220 -27.61 5.75 -0.96
CA ALA A 220 -26.34 5.64 -0.27
C ALA A 220 -26.56 5.07 1.14
N ALA A 221 -25.75 4.08 1.53
CA ALA A 221 -25.65 3.62 2.91
C ALA A 221 -24.63 4.51 3.65
N THR A 222 -25.04 5.09 4.77
CA THR A 222 -24.19 5.90 5.65
C THR A 222 -23.23 5.00 6.44
N HIS A 223 -22.02 5.50 6.63
CA HIS A 223 -20.82 4.74 6.99
C HIS A 223 -20.49 4.84 8.51
N GLU A 224 -21.49 4.72 9.39
CA GLU A 224 -21.32 4.89 10.84
C GLU A 224 -20.87 3.63 11.61
N ASP A 225 -20.84 2.44 11.00
CA ASP A 225 -20.60 1.18 11.73
C ASP A 225 -19.15 0.66 11.75
N ILE A 226 -18.15 1.41 11.26
CA ILE A 226 -16.75 1.05 11.48
C ILE A 226 -16.26 1.75 12.75
N ALA A 227 -16.63 1.17 13.88
CA ALA A 227 -16.25 1.63 15.21
C ALA A 227 -14.74 1.88 15.32
N ALA A 228 -14.38 3.12 15.66
CA ALA A 228 -13.06 3.44 16.17
C ALA A 228 -12.84 2.64 17.49
N PRO A 229 -11.70 1.97 17.69
CA PRO A 229 -11.39 1.38 18.98
C PRO A 229 -11.38 2.47 20.05
N GLY A 230 -12.10 2.21 21.14
CA GLY A 230 -12.54 3.17 22.14
C GLY A 230 -11.44 4.10 22.65
N ARG A 231 -11.77 5.39 22.69
CA ARG A 231 -11.13 6.33 23.61
C ARG A 231 -11.50 5.87 25.02
N THR A 232 -10.55 5.31 25.75
CA THR A 232 -10.63 5.26 27.21
C THR A 232 -10.45 6.69 27.69
N ASP A 233 -11.52 7.27 28.23
CA ASP A 233 -11.44 8.52 28.98
C ASP A 233 -10.45 8.35 30.13
N ALA A 234 -9.31 9.05 30.02
CA ALA A 234 -8.46 9.29 31.16
C ALA A 234 -9.20 10.27 32.06
N GLY A 235 -9.62 9.77 33.23
CA GLY A 235 -10.34 10.53 34.24
C GLY A 235 -9.63 11.82 34.61
N ASP A 236 -10.43 12.88 34.72
CA ASP A 236 -10.06 14.20 35.20
C ASP A 236 -9.65 14.13 36.69
N PRO A 237 -8.39 14.45 37.05
CA PRO A 237 -7.93 14.43 38.45
C PRO A 237 -8.34 15.67 39.24
N ARG A 238 -9.28 16.50 38.77
CA ARG A 238 -9.72 17.73 39.46
C ARG A 238 -11.25 17.80 39.64
N ARG A 239 -11.81 16.84 40.36
CA ARG A 239 -13.05 17.10 41.12
C ARG A 239 -12.71 17.16 42.62
N PRO A 240 -13.19 18.20 43.33
CA PRO A 240 -12.87 18.48 44.73
C PRO A 240 -13.40 17.40 45.69
#